data_AF-A0A2Z3JE56-F1
#
_entry.id   AF-A0A2Z3JE56-F1
#
_cell.length_a   1.000
_cell.length_b   1.000
_cell.length_c   1.000
_cell.angle_alpha   90.00
_cell.angle_beta   90.00
_cell.angle_gamma   90.00
#
_symmetry.space_group_name_H-M   'P 1'
#
loop_
_entity.id
_entity.type
_entity.pdbx_description
1 polymer ?
#
loop_
_entity_poly.entity_id
_entity_poly.type
_entity_poly.pdbx_seq_one_letter_code
_entity_poly.pdbx_strand_id
1 'polypeptide(L)'
;MISSSYSVTANSSSPGLVVHTQDHAANPFTYDLNVGQSKTFGLFDIWTNEYSLLQGFTSEPISVQFGFTSPTSGQGTINGQTYGIFTGFLNEEGVVHWDNPLNFAFGPNGDGLIQVSLSDETFNQGFLSLYGGPCDGATVKATLKYVSDPSPADVPEPGNFALFGLALGLLGFAAYRRRSLSE
;
A
#
# COMPACT_ATOMS: atom_id res chain seq x y z
N MET A 1 11.26 9.71 1.44
CA MET A 1 10.52 9.42 2.69
C MET A 1 9.04 9.09 2.47
N ILE A 2 8.60 7.92 2.96
CA ILE A 2 7.21 7.49 2.99
C ILE A 2 6.73 7.48 4.45
N SER A 3 5.57 8.08 4.72
CA SER A 3 4.93 8.05 6.05
C SER A 3 3.49 7.59 5.92
N SER A 4 3.06 6.69 6.79
CA SER A 4 1.74 6.09 6.76
C SER A 4 1.31 5.58 8.13
N SER A 5 0.01 5.52 8.36
CA SER A 5 -0.61 4.75 9.44
C SER A 5 -1.37 3.56 8.87
N TYR A 6 -1.78 2.63 9.72
CA TYR A 6 -2.64 1.53 9.30
C TYR A 6 -3.72 1.20 10.33
N SER A 7 -4.77 0.53 9.88
CA SER A 7 -5.78 -0.11 10.73
C SER A 7 -6.13 -1.50 10.18
N VAL A 8 -6.31 -2.46 11.07
CA VAL A 8 -6.68 -3.84 10.71
C VAL A 8 -8.14 -4.07 11.10
N THR A 9 -8.91 -4.63 10.17
CA THR A 9 -10.28 -5.11 10.42
C THR A 9 -10.31 -6.60 10.17
N ALA A 10 -10.63 -7.38 11.20
CA ALA A 10 -10.72 -8.83 11.14
C ALA A 10 -12.02 -9.31 11.76
N ASN A 11 -12.39 -10.56 11.47
CA ASN A 11 -13.58 -11.16 12.07
C ASN A 11 -13.42 -11.31 13.59
N SER A 12 -14.45 -10.90 14.33
CA SER A 12 -14.45 -10.88 15.80
C SER A 12 -15.60 -11.70 16.42
N SER A 13 -16.32 -12.46 15.60
CA SER A 13 -17.47 -13.26 16.02
C SER A 13 -17.66 -14.49 15.15
N SER A 14 -18.24 -15.55 15.69
CA SER A 14 -18.61 -16.73 14.89
C SER A 14 -19.78 -16.43 13.93
N PRO A 15 -19.87 -17.08 12.75
CA PRO A 15 -19.00 -18.16 12.24
C PRO A 15 -17.60 -17.69 11.81
N GLY A 16 -16.68 -18.64 11.60
CA GLY A 16 -15.27 -18.38 11.26
C GLY A 16 -14.38 -18.23 12.48
N LEU A 17 -13.07 -18.05 12.24
CA LEU A 17 -12.10 -17.78 13.29
C LEU A 17 -12.36 -16.39 13.89
N VAL A 18 -12.37 -16.30 15.22
CA VAL A 18 -12.35 -15.04 15.97
C VAL A 18 -10.90 -14.59 16.06
N VAL A 19 -10.56 -13.59 15.26
CA VAL A 19 -9.20 -13.13 15.06
C VAL A 19 -8.93 -11.89 15.92
N HIS A 20 -7.82 -11.94 16.62
CA HIS A 20 -7.26 -10.82 17.37
C HIS A 20 -6.03 -10.28 16.64
N THR A 21 -5.84 -8.97 16.73
CA THR A 21 -4.68 -8.29 16.12
C THR A 21 -4.09 -7.28 17.10
N GLN A 22 -2.79 -7.05 16.98
CA GLN A 22 -2.07 -6.05 17.77
C GLN A 22 -0.97 -5.39 16.94
N ASP A 23 -0.85 -4.07 17.06
CA ASP A 23 0.21 -3.33 16.39
C ASP A 23 1.60 -3.85 16.80
N HIS A 24 2.41 -4.20 15.81
CA HIS A 24 3.81 -4.63 16.00
C HIS A 24 4.77 -3.52 15.59
N ALA A 25 4.49 -2.86 14.45
CA ALA A 25 5.17 -1.65 14.03
C ALA A 25 4.64 -0.43 14.79
N ALA A 26 5.47 0.63 14.85
CA ALA A 26 4.98 1.96 15.18
C ALA A 26 3.83 2.36 14.24
N ASN A 27 2.79 2.98 14.78
CA ASN A 27 1.61 3.41 14.03
C ASN A 27 1.25 4.85 14.47
N PRO A 28 1.64 5.88 13.70
CA PRO A 28 2.19 5.84 12.34
C PRO A 28 3.66 5.37 12.26
N PHE A 29 4.07 4.88 11.09
CA PHE A 29 5.45 4.56 10.74
C PHE A 29 6.01 5.48 9.64
N THR A 30 7.33 5.61 9.61
CA THR A 30 8.07 6.35 8.60
C THR A 30 9.30 5.59 8.16
N TYR A 31 9.52 5.49 6.85
CA TYR A 31 10.73 4.94 6.26
C TYR A 31 11.27 5.86 5.18
N ASP A 32 12.58 6.05 5.17
CA ASP A 32 13.24 6.75 4.09
C ASP A 32 13.71 5.76 3.03
N LEU A 33 13.02 5.79 1.89
CA LEU A 33 13.29 4.94 0.73
C LEU A 33 13.51 5.86 -0.47
N ASN A 34 14.54 5.54 -1.25
CA ASN A 34 14.71 6.05 -2.60
C ASN A 34 13.91 5.19 -3.59
N VAL A 35 13.66 5.75 -4.78
CA VAL A 35 13.03 5.02 -5.88
C VAL A 35 13.78 3.71 -6.17
N GLY A 36 13.04 2.62 -6.32
CA GLY A 36 13.54 1.25 -6.50
C GLY A 36 13.83 0.50 -5.20
N GLN A 37 13.90 1.17 -4.04
CA GLN A 37 14.17 0.52 -2.76
C GLN A 37 12.91 -0.06 -2.11
N SER A 38 13.12 -1.06 -1.26
CA SER A 38 12.07 -1.64 -0.44
C SER A 38 12.52 -1.85 1.01
N LYS A 39 11.55 -1.92 1.91
CA LYS A 39 11.74 -2.29 3.31
C LYS A 39 10.67 -3.29 3.73
N THR A 40 11.11 -4.42 4.27
CA THR A 40 10.24 -5.38 4.95
C THR A 40 10.34 -5.20 6.47
N PHE A 41 9.21 -5.24 7.16
CA PHE A 41 9.11 -5.10 8.62
C PHE A 41 7.86 -5.82 9.13
N GLY A 42 7.86 -6.23 10.40
CA GLY A 42 6.65 -6.76 11.06
C GLY A 42 5.63 -5.65 11.23
N LEU A 43 4.43 -5.81 10.67
CA LEU A 43 3.38 -4.78 10.70
C LEU A 43 2.52 -4.94 11.94
N PHE A 44 1.87 -6.09 12.10
CA PHE A 44 1.01 -6.42 13.23
C PHE A 44 1.08 -7.91 13.56
N ASP A 45 0.79 -8.25 14.81
CA ASP A 45 0.65 -9.63 15.28
C ASP A 45 -0.81 -10.07 15.14
N ILE A 46 -1.01 -11.33 14.75
CA ILE A 46 -2.32 -11.97 14.53
C ILE A 46 -2.40 -13.28 15.32
N TRP A 47 -3.54 -13.52 15.97
CA TRP A 47 -3.81 -14.77 16.67
C TRP A 47 -5.31 -15.04 16.85
N THR A 48 -5.68 -16.22 17.33
CA THR A 48 -7.01 -16.55 17.86
C THR A 48 -6.89 -17.04 19.30
N ASN A 49 -7.94 -16.83 20.11
CA ASN A 49 -8.06 -17.45 21.43
C ASN A 49 -8.89 -18.75 21.39
N GLU A 50 -9.29 -19.19 20.21
CA GLU A 50 -10.01 -20.43 20.02
C GLU A 50 -9.08 -21.64 20.16
N TYR A 51 -9.64 -22.73 20.68
CA TYR A 51 -8.93 -23.99 20.89
C TYR A 51 -9.43 -25.11 19.96
N SER A 52 -10.23 -24.79 18.94
CA SER A 52 -10.70 -25.77 17.96
C SER A 52 -11.17 -25.10 16.67
N LEU A 53 -11.02 -25.77 15.54
CA LEU A 53 -11.56 -25.32 14.26
C LEU A 53 -13.04 -25.63 14.02
N LEU A 54 -13.79 -26.13 15.01
CA LEU A 54 -15.21 -26.54 14.85
C LEU A 54 -16.09 -25.49 14.16
N GLN A 55 -15.82 -24.20 14.37
CA GLN A 55 -16.47 -23.09 13.66
C GLN A 55 -15.48 -22.27 12.81
N GLY A 56 -14.19 -22.60 12.84
CA GLY A 56 -13.09 -21.85 12.24
C GLY A 56 -12.82 -22.15 10.76
N PHE A 57 -13.45 -23.18 10.17
CA PHE A 57 -13.27 -23.50 8.74
C PHE A 57 -13.92 -22.50 7.78
N THR A 58 -14.90 -21.73 8.25
CA THR A 58 -15.54 -20.70 7.43
C THR A 58 -14.52 -19.59 7.17
N SER A 59 -14.27 -19.31 5.90
CA SER A 59 -13.46 -18.18 5.48
C SER A 59 -14.16 -16.88 5.78
N GLU A 60 -13.48 -16.00 6.51
CA GLU A 60 -13.97 -14.68 6.86
C GLU A 60 -12.99 -13.59 6.42
N PRO A 61 -13.48 -12.41 6.02
CA PRO A 61 -12.63 -11.35 5.48
C PRO A 61 -11.74 -10.72 6.56
N ILE A 62 -10.53 -10.38 6.14
CA ILE A 62 -9.62 -9.48 6.86
C ILE A 62 -9.14 -8.38 5.92
N SER A 63 -8.91 -7.18 6.44
CA SER A 63 -8.39 -6.08 5.63
C SER A 63 -7.43 -5.20 6.42
N VAL A 64 -6.46 -4.61 5.72
CA VAL A 64 -5.57 -3.58 6.26
C VAL A 64 -5.74 -2.31 5.43
N GLN A 65 -6.23 -1.25 6.06
CA GLN A 65 -6.29 0.07 5.43
C GLN A 65 -5.03 0.86 5.81
N PHE A 66 -4.29 1.31 4.81
CA PHE A 66 -3.16 2.23 4.95
C PHE A 66 -3.62 3.66 4.71
N GLY A 67 -3.17 4.58 5.57
CA GLY A 67 -3.38 6.03 5.46
C GLY A 67 -2.05 6.74 5.23
N PHE A 68 -1.68 6.94 3.96
CA PHE A 68 -0.48 7.66 3.59
C PHE A 68 -0.62 9.14 3.88
N THR A 69 0.44 9.73 4.45
CA THR A 69 0.56 11.18 4.72
C THR A 69 1.74 11.80 3.98
N SER A 70 2.69 10.99 3.52
CA SER A 70 3.84 11.40 2.70
C SER A 70 4.22 10.26 1.75
N PRO A 71 4.56 10.54 0.48
CA PRO A 71 4.77 11.86 -0.14
C PRO A 71 3.49 12.62 -0.52
N THR A 72 2.33 11.97 -0.47
CA THR A 72 1.02 12.62 -0.58
C THR A 72 0.04 12.01 0.41
N SER A 73 -1.07 12.70 0.67
CA SER A 73 -2.16 12.16 1.46
C SER A 73 -3.04 11.22 0.62
N GLY A 74 -3.36 10.05 1.14
CA GLY A 74 -4.33 9.15 0.52
C GLY A 74 -4.51 7.86 1.30
N GLN A 75 -5.42 7.01 0.84
CA GLN A 75 -5.71 5.74 1.49
C GLN A 75 -5.70 4.60 0.48
N GLY A 76 -5.38 3.40 0.95
CA GLY A 76 -5.50 2.17 0.17
C GLY A 76 -5.70 0.98 1.08
N THR A 77 -6.42 -0.02 0.60
CA THR A 77 -6.76 -1.22 1.38
C THR A 77 -6.20 -2.46 0.72
N ILE A 78 -5.58 -3.33 1.53
CA ILE A 78 -5.28 -4.70 1.15
C ILE A 78 -6.35 -5.59 1.78
N ASN A 79 -7.01 -6.41 0.95
CA ASN A 79 -8.00 -7.39 1.39
C ASN A 79 -7.36 -8.77 1.45
N GLY A 80 -7.92 -9.62 2.30
CA GLY A 80 -7.55 -11.00 2.45
C GLY A 80 -8.64 -11.78 3.16
N GLN A 81 -8.30 -13.00 3.54
CA GLN A 81 -9.19 -13.92 4.23
C GLN A 81 -8.45 -14.61 5.38
N THR A 82 -9.20 -14.93 6.43
CA THR A 82 -8.76 -15.79 7.52
C THR A 82 -9.64 -17.03 7.59
N TYR A 83 -9.02 -18.19 7.74
CA TYR A 83 -9.71 -19.48 7.87
C TYR A 83 -8.81 -20.50 8.55
N GLY A 84 -9.42 -21.51 9.16
CA GLY A 84 -8.72 -22.66 9.71
C GLY A 84 -8.48 -23.75 8.68
N ILE A 85 -7.36 -24.46 8.81
CA ILE A 85 -7.07 -25.67 8.04
C ILE A 85 -6.53 -26.81 8.91
N PHE A 86 -6.63 -28.02 8.39
CA PHE A 86 -5.87 -29.15 8.91
C PHE A 86 -4.57 -29.34 8.13
N THR A 87 -3.43 -29.37 8.81
CA THR A 87 -2.14 -29.75 8.24
C THR A 87 -1.79 -31.19 8.60
N GLY A 88 -2.19 -32.12 7.73
CA GLY A 88 -2.09 -33.56 8.00
C GLY A 88 -3.31 -34.09 8.75
N PHE A 89 -3.17 -35.20 9.48
CA PHE A 89 -4.32 -35.88 10.08
C PHE A 89 -4.78 -35.28 11.42
N LEU A 90 -3.87 -34.67 12.19
CA LEU A 90 -4.14 -34.24 13.57
C LEU A 90 -3.76 -32.78 13.87
N ASN A 91 -3.14 -32.04 12.95
CA ASN A 91 -2.72 -30.67 13.25
C ASN A 91 -3.76 -29.67 12.73
N GLU A 92 -4.08 -28.69 13.56
CA GLU A 92 -4.97 -27.56 13.24
C GLU A 92 -4.16 -26.27 13.22
N GLU A 93 -4.48 -25.37 12.32
CA GLU A 93 -3.89 -24.02 12.28
C GLU A 93 -4.86 -22.99 11.70
N GLY A 94 -4.72 -21.75 12.14
CA GLY A 94 -5.31 -20.59 11.48
C GLY A 94 -4.40 -20.10 10.35
N VAL A 95 -5.01 -19.61 9.29
CA VAL A 95 -4.31 -19.07 8.12
C VAL A 95 -4.83 -17.67 7.86
N VAL A 96 -3.91 -16.76 7.51
CA VAL A 96 -4.24 -15.51 6.84
C VAL A 96 -3.62 -15.52 5.45
N HIS A 97 -4.45 -15.23 4.45
CA HIS A 97 -4.05 -15.14 3.05
C HIS A 97 -4.50 -13.81 2.46
N TRP A 98 -3.61 -13.11 1.76
CA TRP A 98 -3.89 -11.82 1.14
C TRP A 98 -4.11 -11.93 -0.36
N ASP A 99 -5.09 -11.19 -0.90
CA ASP A 99 -5.47 -11.32 -2.31
C ASP A 99 -4.39 -10.78 -3.24
N ASN A 100 -4.03 -9.51 -3.07
CA ASN A 100 -3.11 -8.78 -3.94
C ASN A 100 -2.39 -7.67 -3.18
N PRO A 101 -1.16 -7.28 -3.62
CA PRO A 101 -0.52 -6.07 -3.14
C PRO A 101 -1.35 -4.81 -3.42
N LEU A 102 -1.24 -3.81 -2.54
CA LEU A 102 -1.73 -2.47 -2.77
C LEU A 102 -0.75 -1.71 -3.67
N ASN A 103 -1.25 -1.15 -4.77
CA ASN A 103 -0.56 -0.18 -5.60
C ASN A 103 -1.16 1.21 -5.35
N PHE A 104 -0.49 2.01 -4.55
CA PHE A 104 -0.88 3.39 -4.25
C PHE A 104 -0.25 4.34 -5.26
N ALA A 105 -1.02 4.72 -6.28
CA ALA A 105 -0.62 5.70 -7.28
C ALA A 105 -0.80 7.12 -6.74
N PHE A 106 0.13 8.01 -7.06
CA PHE A 106 0.12 9.40 -6.60
C PHE A 106 0.80 10.35 -7.60
N GLY A 107 0.71 11.65 -7.31
CA GLY A 107 1.20 12.70 -8.19
C GLY A 107 0.13 13.23 -9.14
N PRO A 108 0.40 14.36 -9.80
CA PRO A 108 -0.58 15.03 -10.67
C PRO A 108 -0.99 14.18 -11.87
N ASN A 109 -0.09 13.32 -12.35
CA ASN A 109 -0.30 12.45 -13.50
C ASN A 109 -0.58 10.99 -13.10
N GLY A 110 -0.60 10.67 -11.80
CA GLY A 110 -0.83 9.31 -11.28
C GLY A 110 0.30 8.32 -11.59
N ASP A 111 1.51 8.79 -11.85
CA ASP A 111 2.68 8.02 -12.27
C ASP A 111 3.71 7.77 -11.14
N GLY A 112 3.56 8.44 -10.01
CA GLY A 112 4.22 8.06 -8.76
C GLY A 112 3.57 6.80 -8.20
N LEU A 113 4.37 5.85 -7.71
CA LEU A 113 3.86 4.57 -7.23
C LEU A 113 4.58 4.08 -5.98
N ILE A 114 3.78 3.81 -4.95
CA ILE A 114 4.18 3.03 -3.77
C ILE A 114 3.44 1.70 -3.82
N GLN A 115 4.18 0.60 -3.66
CA GLN A 115 3.60 -0.73 -3.55
C GLN A 115 3.74 -1.26 -2.12
N VAL A 116 2.67 -1.84 -1.59
CA VAL A 116 2.66 -2.53 -0.30
C VAL A 116 2.18 -3.96 -0.51
N SER A 117 2.94 -4.95 -0.05
CA SER A 117 2.47 -6.33 0.04
C SER A 117 2.54 -6.82 1.49
N LEU A 118 1.66 -7.75 1.84
CA LEU A 118 1.63 -8.40 3.15
C LEU A 118 2.06 -9.86 3.01
N SER A 119 2.69 -10.42 4.04
CA SER A 119 2.96 -11.86 4.10
C SER A 119 1.72 -12.63 4.51
N ASP A 120 1.49 -13.75 3.83
CA ASP A 120 0.61 -14.80 4.33
C ASP A 120 1.28 -15.45 5.54
N GLU A 121 0.48 -15.84 6.53
CA GLU A 121 0.98 -16.45 7.76
C GLU A 121 0.05 -17.58 8.21
N THR A 122 0.64 -18.53 8.93
CA THR A 122 -0.06 -19.55 9.70
C THR A 122 0.09 -19.22 11.18
N PHE A 123 -0.98 -19.33 11.97
CA PHE A 123 -1.01 -18.94 13.37
C PHE A 123 -1.78 -19.96 14.23
N ASN A 124 -1.49 -19.97 15.52
CA ASN A 124 -2.10 -20.80 16.55
C ASN A 124 -2.06 -22.30 16.24
N GLN A 125 -0.97 -22.74 15.59
CA GLN A 125 -0.75 -24.15 15.20
C GLN A 125 -0.78 -25.05 16.43
N GLY A 126 -1.55 -26.13 16.39
CA GLY A 126 -1.59 -27.10 17.48
C GLY A 126 -1.89 -28.52 17.02
N PHE A 127 -1.72 -29.46 17.95
CA PHE A 127 -1.91 -30.90 17.74
C PHE A 127 -3.17 -31.37 18.46
N LEU A 128 -4.11 -31.97 17.72
CA LEU A 128 -5.49 -32.34 18.13
C LEU A 128 -6.41 -31.15 18.44
N SER A 129 -5.86 -29.94 18.56
CA SER A 129 -6.58 -28.69 18.84
C SER A 129 -5.71 -27.51 18.45
N LEU A 130 -6.28 -26.33 18.23
CA LEU A 130 -5.50 -25.09 18.17
C LEU A 130 -4.86 -24.77 19.53
N TYR A 131 -3.68 -24.15 19.50
CA TYR A 131 -3.10 -23.51 20.68
C TYR A 131 -3.55 -22.06 20.71
N GLY A 132 -4.52 -21.71 21.55
CA GLY A 132 -5.06 -20.36 21.64
C GLY A 132 -4.12 -19.38 22.33
N GLY A 133 -4.15 -18.12 21.89
CA GLY A 133 -3.44 -17.00 22.50
C GLY A 133 -2.30 -16.43 21.65
N PRO A 134 -1.75 -15.27 22.05
CA PRO A 134 -0.77 -14.54 21.24
C PRO A 134 0.60 -15.23 21.18
N CYS A 135 0.93 -16.10 22.14
CA CYS A 135 2.23 -16.82 22.16
C CYS A 135 2.39 -17.79 20.99
N ASP A 136 1.29 -18.31 20.48
CA ASP A 136 1.25 -19.20 19.31
C ASP A 136 0.79 -18.45 18.06
N GLY A 137 0.65 -17.12 18.12
CA GLY A 137 0.29 -16.27 17.00
C GLY A 137 1.40 -16.13 15.95
N ALA A 138 1.19 -15.23 14.99
CA ALA A 138 2.17 -14.89 13.95
C ALA A 138 2.31 -13.38 13.79
N THR A 139 3.43 -12.93 13.23
CA THR A 139 3.64 -11.52 12.85
C THR A 139 3.49 -11.36 11.35
N VAL A 140 2.42 -10.70 10.91
CA VAL A 140 2.22 -10.33 9.49
C VAL A 140 3.23 -9.25 9.12
N LYS A 141 4.03 -9.50 8.08
CA LYS A 141 5.05 -8.56 7.60
C LYS A 141 4.51 -7.73 6.45
N ALA A 142 4.81 -6.45 6.46
CA ALA A 142 4.61 -5.58 5.31
C ALA A 142 5.93 -5.40 4.55
N THR A 143 5.87 -5.46 3.22
CA THR A 143 6.94 -5.01 2.33
C THR A 143 6.50 -3.75 1.61
N LEU A 144 7.11 -2.64 1.99
CA LEU A 144 6.91 -1.33 1.37
C LEU A 144 7.97 -1.12 0.29
N LYS A 145 7.55 -0.82 -0.94
CA LYS A 145 8.45 -0.55 -2.07
C LYS A 145 8.13 0.81 -2.68
N TYR A 146 9.15 1.66 -2.82
CA TYR A 146 9.01 2.90 -3.58
C TYR A 146 9.32 2.62 -5.05
N VAL A 147 8.30 2.55 -5.92
CA VAL A 147 8.46 2.06 -7.30
C VAL A 147 8.85 3.17 -8.27
N SER A 148 8.17 4.30 -8.24
CA SER A 148 8.42 5.46 -9.10
C SER A 148 8.08 6.78 -8.40
N ASP A 149 8.87 7.81 -8.69
CA ASP A 149 8.58 9.21 -8.30
C ASP A 149 7.59 9.81 -9.31
N PRO A 150 6.67 10.70 -8.89
CA PRO A 150 5.71 11.28 -9.82
C PRO A 150 6.36 12.34 -10.69
N SER A 151 5.93 12.46 -11.95
CA SER A 151 6.32 13.59 -12.77
C SER A 151 5.72 14.89 -12.22
N PRO A 152 6.41 16.03 -12.40
CA PRO A 152 5.83 17.33 -12.13
C PRO A 152 4.55 17.53 -12.93
N ALA A 153 3.63 18.35 -12.42
CA ALA A 153 2.45 18.73 -13.19
C ALA A 153 2.91 19.40 -14.49
N ASP A 154 2.30 19.03 -15.61
CA ASP A 154 2.51 19.74 -16.88
C ASP A 154 2.05 21.18 -16.68
N VAL A 155 3.00 22.09 -16.46
CA VAL A 155 2.72 23.52 -16.38
C VAL A 155 2.58 23.99 -17.82
N PRO A 156 1.38 24.43 -18.27
CA PRO A 156 1.25 25.01 -19.60
C PRO A 156 2.21 26.19 -19.69
N GLU A 157 3.11 26.19 -20.68
CA GLU A 157 4.00 27.31 -20.88
C GLU A 157 3.15 28.59 -20.94
N PRO A 158 3.51 29.65 -20.17
CA PRO A 158 2.77 30.89 -20.23
C PRO A 158 2.70 31.36 -21.68
N GLY A 159 1.49 31.58 -22.20
CA GLY A 159 1.27 32.04 -23.58
C GLY A 159 2.03 33.33 -23.94
N ASN A 160 2.61 34.01 -22.94
CA ASN A 160 3.56 35.09 -23.08
C ASN A 160 4.80 34.72 -23.91
N PHE A 161 5.28 33.47 -23.90
CA PHE A 161 6.40 33.08 -24.77
C PHE A 161 5.98 33.00 -26.24
N ALA A 162 4.79 32.48 -26.53
CA ALA A 162 4.23 32.51 -27.87
C ALA A 162 3.98 33.95 -28.34
N LEU A 163 3.43 34.81 -27.48
CA LEU A 163 3.24 36.25 -27.74
C LEU A 163 4.57 36.99 -27.96
N PHE A 164 5.61 36.67 -27.19
CA PHE A 164 6.93 37.25 -27.34
C PHE A 164 7.59 36.80 -28.65
N GLY A 165 7.47 35.51 -29.00
CA GLY A 165 7.91 34.98 -30.29
C GLY A 165 7.20 35.64 -31.48
N LEU A 166 5.88 35.83 -31.38
CA LEU A 166 5.09 36.54 -32.40
C LEU A 166 5.49 38.02 -32.50
N ALA A 167 5.69 38.71 -31.37
CA ALA A 167 6.12 40.10 -31.35
C ALA A 167 7.50 40.28 -32.00
N LEU A 168 8.46 39.41 -31.67
CA LEU A 168 9.79 39.43 -32.28
C LEU A 168 9.75 39.09 -33.78
N GLY A 169 8.91 38.12 -34.19
CA GLY A 169 8.72 37.79 -35.59
C GLY A 169 8.15 38.94 -36.41
N LEU A 170 7.13 39.64 -35.88
CA LEU A 170 6.54 40.83 -36.52
C LEU A 170 7.52 41.99 -36.60
N LEU A 171 8.32 42.23 -35.54
CA LEU A 171 9.36 43.26 -35.53
C LEU A 171 10.47 42.96 -36.56
N GLY A 172 10.91 41.72 -36.65
CA GLY A 172 11.90 41.28 -37.65
C GLY A 172 11.39 41.44 -39.09
N PHE A 173 10.14 41.05 -39.35
CA PHE A 173 9.51 41.20 -40.66
C PHE A 173 9.32 42.68 -41.07
N ALA A 174 8.93 43.53 -40.13
CA ALA A 174 8.81 44.97 -40.35
C ALA A 174 10.17 45.63 -40.64
N ALA A 175 11.23 45.22 -39.94
CA ALA A 175 12.60 45.69 -40.20
C ALA A 175 13.12 45.25 -41.58
N TYR A 176 12.81 44.02 -42.00
CA TYR A 176 13.17 43.49 -43.32
C TYR A 176 12.50 44.28 -44.46
N ARG A 177 11.19 44.55 -44.37
CA ARG A 177 10.45 45.33 -45.38
C ARG A 177 10.96 46.76 -45.54
N ARG A 178 11.44 47.40 -44.46
CA ARG A 178 12.00 48.76 -44.57
C ARG A 178 13.32 48.80 -45.34
N ARG A 179 14.12 47.73 -45.25
CA ARG A 179 15.39 47.64 -45.99
C ARG A 179 15.17 47.41 -47.49
N SER A 180 14.15 46.65 -47.89
CA SER A 180 13.87 46.37 -49.31
C SER A 180 13.21 47.52 -50.08
N LEU A 181 12.84 48.62 -49.41
CA LEU A 181 12.23 49.81 -50.02
C LEU A 181 13.21 51.00 -50.13
N SER A 182 14.48 50.79 -49.75
CA SER A 182 15.52 51.85 -49.72
C SER A 182 16.57 51.70 -50.83
N GLU A 183 16.30 50.93 -51.88
CA GLU A 183 17.06 50.86 -53.14
C GLU A 183 16.20 51.42 -54.29
#